data_AF-A0A450V7Q1-F1
#
_entry.id   AF-A0A450V7Q1-F1
#
_cell.length_a   1.000
_cell.length_b   1.000
_cell.length_c   1.000
_cell.angle_alpha   90.00
_cell.angle_beta   90.00
_cell.angle_gamma   90.00
#
_symmetry.space_group_name_H-M   'P 1'
#
loop_
_entity.id
_entity.type
_entity.pdbx_description
1 polymer ?
#
loop_
_entity_poly.entity_id
_entity_poly.type
_entity_poly.pdbx_seq_one_letter_code
_entity_poly.pdbx_strand_id
1 'polypeptide(L)'
;MQKQYGATFSKKLRQRLMELGAAKSLEEISRLPPPRCHELLQNRIGQFSVDLNHPYRLLFIPAVNPVPRTEDGSIDRGKVSEIEIVEIADTHE
;
A
#
# COMPACT_ATOMS: atom_id res chain seq x y z
N MET A 1 16.71 7.84 8.65
CA MET A 1 16.22 6.97 7.56
C MET A 1 17.35 6.26 6.79
N GLN A 2 18.44 6.92 6.39
CA GLN A 2 19.55 6.23 5.67
C GLN A 2 20.24 5.11 6.47
N LYS A 3 20.35 5.23 7.80
CA LYS A 3 21.10 4.29 8.65
C LYS A 3 20.50 2.89 8.80
N GLN A 4 19.22 2.69 8.49
CA GLN A 4 18.53 1.41 8.72
C GLN A 4 18.18 0.64 7.44
N TYR A 5 17.97 1.33 6.32
CA TYR A 5 17.44 0.69 5.10
C TYR A 5 18.24 0.98 3.82
N GLY A 6 19.32 1.75 3.87
CA GLY A 6 20.15 2.07 2.71
C GLY A 6 19.48 3.04 1.70
N ALA A 7 20.25 3.48 0.71
CA ALA A 7 19.84 4.53 -0.23
C ALA A 7 18.71 4.07 -1.18
N THR A 8 18.78 2.83 -1.67
CA THR A 8 17.82 2.26 -2.63
C THR A 8 16.43 2.14 -2.03
N PHE A 9 16.32 1.63 -0.81
CA PHE A 9 15.05 1.58 -0.08
C PHE A 9 14.47 2.98 0.13
N SER A 10 15.28 3.92 0.61
CA SER A 10 14.83 5.29 0.90
C SER A 10 14.25 5.97 -0.34
N LYS A 11 14.88 5.76 -1.51
CA LYS A 11 14.39 6.24 -2.80
C LYS A 11 13.05 5.61 -3.17
N LYS A 12 12.92 4.28 -2.98
CA LYS A 12 11.70 3.54 -3.32
C LYS A 12 10.53 3.88 -2.40
N LEU A 13 10.78 4.03 -1.11
CA LEU A 13 9.79 4.49 -0.14
C LEU A 13 9.27 5.88 -0.51
N ARG A 14 10.18 6.83 -0.77
CA ARG A 14 9.78 8.17 -1.21
C ARG A 14 8.96 8.13 -2.50
N GLN A 15 9.33 7.30 -3.46
CA GLN A 15 8.55 7.09 -4.69
C GLN A 15 7.13 6.62 -4.37
N ARG A 16 6.95 5.58 -3.54
CA ARG A 16 5.60 5.09 -3.17
C ARG A 16 4.77 6.12 -2.44
N LEU A 17 5.37 6.87 -1.51
CA LEU A 17 4.66 7.93 -0.79
C LEU A 17 4.19 9.04 -1.73
N MET A 18 5.01 9.42 -2.72
CA MET A 18 4.61 10.42 -3.73
C MET A 18 3.52 9.90 -4.65
N GLU A 19 3.62 8.66 -5.13
CA GLU A 19 2.58 8.05 -5.97
C GLU A 19 1.25 7.93 -5.22
N LEU A 20 1.27 7.42 -3.99
CA LEU A 20 0.08 7.29 -3.14
C LEU A 20 -0.52 8.65 -2.79
N GLY A 21 0.30 9.66 -2.50
CA GLY A 21 -0.18 11.01 -2.19
C GLY A 21 -0.67 11.80 -3.41
N ALA A 22 -0.28 11.42 -4.63
CA ALA A 22 -0.73 12.04 -5.87
C ALA A 22 -1.98 11.36 -6.45
N ALA A 23 -2.21 10.09 -6.11
CA ALA A 23 -3.33 9.33 -6.61
C ALA A 23 -4.66 9.83 -6.04
N LYS A 24 -5.69 9.93 -6.90
CA LYS A 24 -7.04 10.29 -6.44
C LYS A 24 -7.75 9.14 -5.74
N SER A 25 -7.37 7.92 -6.07
CA SER A 25 -7.86 6.72 -5.42
C SER A 25 -6.85 5.57 -5.56
N LEU A 26 -7.02 4.51 -4.75
CA LEU A 26 -6.17 3.31 -4.85
C LEU A 26 -6.29 2.56 -6.18
N GLU A 27 -7.28 2.86 -7.00
CA GLU A 27 -7.39 2.29 -8.35
C GLU A 27 -6.24 2.74 -9.26
N GLU A 28 -5.73 3.97 -9.08
CA GLU A 28 -4.63 4.51 -9.89
C GLU A 28 -3.28 3.84 -9.59
N ILE A 29 -3.17 3.11 -8.47
CA ILE A 29 -1.96 2.39 -8.10
C ILE A 29 -1.98 0.96 -8.66
N SER A 30 -1.10 0.66 -9.60
CA SER A 30 -1.09 -0.63 -10.31
C SER A 30 -0.99 -1.86 -9.38
N ARG A 31 -1.80 -2.88 -9.69
CA ARG A 31 -1.74 -4.25 -9.13
C ARG A 31 -0.55 -5.06 -9.65
N LEU A 32 0.02 -4.65 -10.78
CA LEU A 32 1.15 -5.30 -11.41
C LEU A 32 2.47 -4.72 -10.88
N PRO A 33 3.60 -5.38 -11.12
CA PRO A 33 4.90 -4.76 -10.89
C PRO A 33 5.02 -3.41 -11.62
N PRO A 34 5.74 -2.43 -11.05
CA PRO A 34 6.50 -2.53 -9.81
C PRO A 34 5.77 -2.24 -8.48
N PRO A 35 4.59 -1.57 -8.38
CA PRO A 35 3.95 -1.36 -7.07
C PRO A 35 3.32 -2.62 -6.49
N ARG A 36 2.76 -3.49 -7.33
CA ARG A 36 1.99 -4.67 -6.90
C ARG A 36 1.00 -4.34 -5.79
N CYS A 37 0.21 -3.28 -5.93
CA CYS A 37 -0.77 -2.87 -4.92
C CYS A 37 -1.92 -3.87 -4.83
N HIS A 38 -1.98 -4.64 -3.74
CA HIS A 38 -3.05 -5.61 -3.50
C HIS A 38 -3.47 -5.64 -2.03
N GLU A 39 -4.73 -6.01 -1.82
CA GLU A 39 -5.26 -6.31 -0.49
C GLU A 39 -4.63 -7.61 0.02
N LEU A 40 -4.31 -7.65 1.30
CA LEU A 40 -3.83 -8.83 1.99
C LEU A 40 -5.00 -9.74 2.37
N LEU A 41 -4.73 -11.04 2.48
CA LEU A 41 -5.74 -12.05 2.77
C LEU A 41 -5.64 -12.53 4.24
N GLN A 42 -6.56 -13.40 4.64
CA GLN A 42 -6.58 -14.05 5.96
C GLN A 42 -6.61 -13.05 7.13
N ASN A 43 -5.61 -13.07 8.01
CA ASN A 43 -5.59 -12.27 9.24
C ASN A 43 -5.30 -10.78 9.00
N ARG A 44 -5.06 -10.36 7.75
CA ARG A 44 -4.79 -8.98 7.36
C ARG A 44 -5.80 -8.44 6.33
N ILE A 45 -7.00 -9.02 6.23
CA ILE A 45 -8.09 -8.51 5.37
C ILE A 45 -8.34 -7.03 5.66
N GLY A 46 -8.50 -6.24 4.61
CA GLY A 46 -8.64 -4.78 4.68
C GLY A 46 -7.32 -4.01 4.72
N GLN A 47 -6.18 -4.68 4.87
CA GLN A 47 -4.86 -4.06 4.68
C GLN A 47 -4.39 -4.23 3.25
N PHE A 48 -3.65 -3.24 2.76
CA PHE A 48 -3.03 -3.23 1.45
C PHE A 48 -1.52 -3.25 1.57
N SER A 49 -0.88 -3.79 0.54
CA SER A 49 0.57 -3.88 0.43
C SER A 49 1.05 -3.31 -0.89
N VAL A 50 2.13 -2.54 -0.87
CA VAL A 50 2.91 -2.17 -2.08
C VAL A 50 4.38 -2.51 -1.91
N ASP A 51 5.02 -2.93 -3.01
CA ASP A 51 6.43 -3.27 -3.06
C ASP A 51 7.32 -2.03 -2.88
N LEU A 52 8.26 -2.15 -1.94
CA LEU A 52 9.40 -1.26 -1.79
C LEU A 52 10.64 -1.87 -2.47
N ASN A 53 11.79 -1.83 -1.82
CA ASN A 53 12.95 -2.58 -2.24
C ASN A 53 12.85 -3.98 -1.61
N HIS A 54 12.83 -5.02 -2.43
CA HIS A 54 12.75 -6.40 -1.95
C HIS A 54 13.76 -6.65 -0.81
N PRO A 55 13.33 -7.30 0.29
CA PRO A 55 12.03 -7.95 0.50
C PRO A 55 10.94 -7.06 1.13
N TYR A 56 11.21 -5.78 1.32
CA TYR A 56 10.32 -4.91 2.08
C TYR A 56 9.08 -4.46 1.32
N ARG A 57 7.99 -4.27 2.07
CA ARG A 57 6.71 -3.74 1.60
C ARG A 57 6.17 -2.68 2.54
N LEU A 58 5.44 -1.72 1.98
CA LEU A 58 4.70 -0.72 2.73
C LEU A 58 3.26 -1.23 2.90
N LEU A 59 2.80 -1.30 4.14
CA LEU A 59 1.46 -1.72 4.50
C LEU A 59 0.63 -0.54 4.97
N PHE A 60 -0.63 -0.50 4.55
CA PHE A 60 -1.56 0.58 4.87
C PHE A 60 -3.01 0.09 4.83
N ILE A 61 -3.93 0.87 5.38
CA ILE A 61 -5.38 0.63 5.36
C ILE A 61 -6.13 1.81 4.74
N PRO A 62 -7.34 1.64 4.18
CA PRO A 62 -8.21 2.76 3.85
C PRO A 62 -8.57 3.55 5.10
N ALA A 63 -8.40 4.87 5.06
CA ALA A 63 -8.77 5.80 6.13
C ALA A 63 -10.09 6.54 5.82
N VAL A 64 -10.96 5.93 5.03
CA VAL A 64 -12.28 6.47 4.65
C VAL A 64 -13.36 5.85 5.54
N ASN A 65 -14.29 6.66 6.05
CA ASN A 65 -15.40 6.19 6.89
C ASN A 65 -16.78 6.53 6.27
N PRO A 66 -17.62 5.53 5.93
CA PRO A 66 -17.34 4.08 6.02
C PRO A 66 -16.32 3.62 4.97
N VAL A 67 -15.62 2.52 5.26
CA VAL A 67 -14.72 1.89 4.28
C VAL A 67 -15.56 1.46 3.08
N PRO A 68 -15.25 1.95 1.86
CA PRO A 68 -16.08 1.68 0.71
C PRO A 68 -15.95 0.21 0.30
N ARG A 69 -17.09 -0.43 0.07
CA ARG A 69 -17.19 -1.84 -0.33
C ARG A 69 -17.94 -1.98 -1.66
N THR A 70 -17.52 -2.95 -2.46
CA THR A 70 -18.26 -3.42 -3.64
C THR A 70 -19.39 -4.38 -3.22
N GLU A 71 -20.27 -4.73 -4.15
CA GLU A 71 -21.41 -5.62 -3.90
C GLU A 71 -21.00 -7.02 -3.39
N ASP A 72 -19.80 -7.48 -3.76
CA ASP A 72 -19.21 -8.74 -3.30
C ASP A 72 -18.53 -8.64 -1.91
N GLY A 73 -18.54 -7.46 -1.29
CA GLY A 73 -17.90 -7.20 0.02
C GLY A 73 -16.41 -6.89 -0.04
N SER A 74 -15.78 -6.91 -1.21
CA SER A 74 -14.39 -6.45 -1.40
C SER A 74 -14.27 -4.94 -1.19
N ILE A 75 -13.06 -4.41 -1.01
CA ILE A 75 -12.85 -2.96 -0.91
C ILE A 75 -12.91 -2.32 -2.30
N ASP A 76 -13.77 -1.31 -2.43
CA ASP A 76 -13.90 -0.52 -3.65
C ASP A 76 -12.73 0.47 -3.75
N ARG A 77 -11.66 0.03 -4.43
CA ARG A 77 -10.43 0.82 -4.61
C ARG A 77 -10.65 2.14 -5.33
N GLY A 78 -11.68 2.24 -6.17
CA GLY A 78 -12.02 3.48 -6.88
C GLY A 78 -12.50 4.58 -5.93
N LYS A 79 -12.94 4.21 -4.73
CA LYS A 79 -13.46 5.12 -3.69
C LYS A 79 -12.54 5.29 -2.49
N VAL A 80 -11.38 4.64 -2.45
CA VAL A 80 -10.40 4.84 -1.38
C VAL A 80 -9.50 6.03 -1.73
N SER A 81 -9.85 7.21 -1.25
CA SER A 81 -9.10 8.47 -1.44
C SER A 81 -8.08 8.76 -0.34
N GLU A 82 -8.23 8.13 0.83
CA GLU A 82 -7.39 8.35 1.99
C GLU A 82 -6.89 7.02 2.55
N ILE A 83 -5.64 6.99 2.99
CA ILE A 83 -5.01 5.80 3.58
C ILE A 83 -4.25 6.16 4.85
N GLU A 84 -4.09 5.19 5.73
CA GLU A 84 -3.22 5.25 6.90
C GLU A 84 -2.10 4.24 6.76
N ILE A 85 -0.85 4.69 6.84
CA ILE A 85 0.32 3.82 6.80
C ILE A 85 0.48 3.12 8.15
N VAL A 86 0.52 1.80 8.13
CA VAL A 86 0.55 0.96 9.34
C VAL A 86 1.96 0.46 9.62
N GLU A 87 2.66 -0.05 8.61
CA GLU A 87 3.89 -0.81 8.82
C GLU A 87 4.79 -0.81 7.57
N ILE A 88 6.10 -0.93 7.78
CA ILE A 88 7.03 -1.42 6.75
C ILE A 88 7.42 -2.84 7.17
N ALA A 89 7.03 -3.84 6.37
CA ALA A 89 7.22 -5.25 6.70
C ALA A 89 8.24 -5.90 5.76
N ASP A 90 9.06 -6.82 6.29
CA ASP A 90 9.84 -7.77 5.50
C ASP A 90 8.95 -8.99 5.18
N THR A 91 8.89 -9.43 3.92
CA THR A 91 8.06 -10.57 3.53
C THR A 91 8.68 -11.95 3.71
N HIS A 92 9.88 -12.04 4.26
CA HIS A 92 10.50 -13.32 4.60
C HIS A 92 10.53 -13.61 6.11
N GLU A 93 10.02 -12.71 6.94
CA GLU A 93 9.81 -12.93 8.37
C GLU A 93 8.48 -13.63 8.67
#